data_AF-A0A7V7JL22-F1
#
_entry.id   AF-A0A7V7JL22-F1
#
_cell.length_a   1.000
_cell.length_b   1.000
_cell.length_c   1.000
_cell.angle_alpha   90.00
_cell.angle_beta   90.00
_cell.angle_gamma   90.00
#
_symmetry.space_group_name_H-M   'P 1'
#
loop_
_entity.id
_entity.type
_entity.pdbx_description
1 polymer ?
#
loop_
_entity_poly.entity_id
_entity_poly.type
_entity_poly.pdbx_seq_one_letter_code
_entity_poly.pdbx_strand_id
1 'polypeptide(L)'
;MSPADGGIDITVEIDGGVIRHVGIVNRRPRGIGQSLLGLPLADLPATVTRLFSICRMAQGVAALGALEAAAAVAADPAQLAARRLLL
;
A
#
# COMPACT_ATOMS: atom_id res chain seq x y z
N MET A 1 6.07 -11.40 -20.73
CA MET A 1 5.34 -10.47 -19.83
C MET A 1 5.93 -10.62 -18.44
N SER A 2 6.65 -9.61 -17.95
CA SER A 2 7.10 -9.59 -16.56
C SER A 2 5.88 -9.32 -15.66
N PRO A 3 5.74 -9.93 -14.47
CA PRO A 3 4.60 -9.68 -13.60
C PRO A 3 4.49 -8.17 -13.31
N ALA A 4 3.29 -7.63 -13.42
CA ALA A 4 3.02 -6.21 -13.13
C ALA A 4 3.28 -5.83 -11.65
N ASP A 5 3.57 -6.81 -10.78
CA ASP A 5 3.87 -6.63 -9.36
C ASP A 5 5.37 -6.48 -9.06
N GLY A 6 5.96 -5.38 -9.53
CA GLY A 6 7.16 -4.81 -8.92
C GLY A 6 8.52 -5.24 -9.47
N GLY A 7 9.31 -4.24 -9.88
CA GLY A 7 10.74 -4.37 -10.06
C GLY A 7 11.46 -3.87 -8.82
N ILE A 8 11.93 -4.78 -7.97
CA ILE A 8 12.96 -4.46 -6.98
C ILE A 8 14.24 -5.09 -7.51
N ASP A 9 15.22 -4.25 -7.81
CA ASP A 9 16.56 -4.73 -8.10
C ASP A 9 17.34 -4.78 -6.81
N ILE A 10 17.98 -5.92 -6.57
CA ILE A 10 18.85 -6.12 -5.42
C ILE A 10 20.25 -6.36 -5.96
N THR A 11 21.19 -5.50 -5.59
CA THR A 11 22.61 -5.69 -5.83
C THR A 11 23.27 -6.14 -4.55
N VAL A 12 24.20 -7.09 -4.64
CA VAL A 12 24.93 -7.62 -3.48
C VAL A 12 26.41 -7.66 -3.83
N GLU A 13 27.24 -7.06 -2.98
CA GLU A 13 28.69 -7.17 -3.08
C GLU A 13 29.18 -8.19 -2.05
N ILE A 14 29.89 -9.21 -2.52
CA ILE A 14 30.42 -10.30 -1.70
C ILE A 14 31.94 -10.27 -1.77
N ASP A 15 32.57 -10.27 -0.61
CA ASP A 15 34.03 -10.34 -0.44
C ASP A 15 34.35 -11.40 0.62
N GLY A 16 35.26 -12.33 0.28
CA GLY A 16 35.62 -13.44 1.17
C GLY A 16 34.45 -14.34 1.57
N GLY A 17 33.41 -14.45 0.73
CA GLY A 17 32.19 -15.22 1.03
C GLY A 17 31.21 -14.52 1.98
N VAL A 18 31.47 -13.26 2.33
CA VAL A 18 30.61 -12.45 3.20
C VAL A 18 30.01 -11.31 2.39
N ILE A 19 28.71 -11.07 2.58
CA ILE A 19 28.03 -9.90 2.02
C ILE A 19 28.59 -8.64 2.70
N ARG A 20 29.22 -7.76 1.92
CA ARG A 20 29.73 -6.47 2.39
C ARG A 20 28.76 -5.33 2.15
N HIS A 21 28.00 -5.41 1.05
CA HIS A 21 27.05 -4.38 0.66
C HIS A 21 25.80 -4.97 0.03
N VAL A 22 24.67 -4.33 0.26
CA VAL A 22 23.40 -4.62 -0.41
C VAL A 22 22.79 -3.30 -0.88
N GLY A 23 22.55 -3.18 -2.18
CA GLY A 23 21.78 -2.09 -2.78
C GLY A 23 20.39 -2.57 -3.13
N ILE A 24 19.37 -1.75 -2.88
CA ILE A 24 17.98 -2.05 -3.24
C ILE A 24 17.42 -0.87 -4.03
N VAL A 25 16.99 -1.11 -5.27
CA VAL A 25 16.39 -0.11 -6.14
C VAL A 25 14.96 -0.53 -6.48
N ASN A 26 13.99 0.29 -6.10
CA ASN A 26 12.59 0.10 -6.48
C ASN A 26 12.30 0.85 -7.79
N ARG A 27 12.00 0.09 -8.85
CA ARG A 27 11.65 0.58 -10.19
C ARG A 27 10.14 0.70 -10.44
N ARG A 28 9.29 0.48 -9.44
CA ARG A 28 7.84 0.64 -9.61
C ARG A 28 7.52 2.07 -10.07
N PRO A 29 6.55 2.25 -10.99
CA PRO A 29 6.02 3.56 -11.31
C PRO A 29 5.63 4.31 -10.03
N ARG A 30 6.21 5.50 -9.83
CA ARG A 30 5.88 6.38 -8.70
C ARG A 30 4.72 7.28 -9.08
N GLY A 31 4.00 7.81 -8.09
CA GLY A 31 2.93 8.79 -8.33
C GLY A 31 1.51 8.22 -8.34
N ILE A 32 1.28 6.99 -7.87
CA ILE A 32 -0.08 6.46 -7.64
C ILE A 32 -0.93 7.41 -6.78
N GLY A 33 -0.33 8.13 -5.83
CA GLY A 33 -1.05 9.15 -5.06
C GLY A 33 -1.66 10.26 -5.94
N GLN A 34 -1.03 10.59 -7.07
CA GLN A 34 -1.56 11.60 -8.00
C GLN A 34 -2.80 11.13 -8.73
N SER A 35 -2.94 9.82 -9.02
CA SER A 35 -4.15 9.30 -9.66
C SER A 35 -5.36 9.27 -8.72
N LEU A 36 -5.17 9.60 -7.44
CA LEU A 36 -6.25 9.71 -6.46
C LEU A 36 -6.79 11.16 -6.34
N LEU A 37 -6.09 12.14 -6.92
CA LEU A 37 -6.53 13.53 -6.87
C LEU A 37 -7.82 13.74 -7.68
N GLY A 38 -8.76 14.47 -7.10
CA GLY A 38 -10.05 14.80 -7.73
C GLY A 38 -11.08 13.66 -7.73
N LEU A 39 -10.74 12.48 -7.18
CA LEU A 39 -11.72 11.41 -7.00
C LEU A 39 -12.75 11.76 -5.91
N PRO A 40 -14.01 11.34 -6.08
CA PRO A 40 -14.99 11.40 -4.99
C PRO A 40 -14.50 10.59 -3.78
N LEU A 41 -14.67 11.15 -2.58
CA LEU A 41 -14.22 10.51 -1.34
C LEU A 41 -14.85 9.13 -1.11
N ALA A 42 -16.10 8.93 -1.58
CA ALA A 42 -16.79 7.65 -1.48
C ALA A 42 -16.12 6.53 -2.32
N ASP A 43 -15.42 6.88 -3.39
CA ASP A 43 -14.80 5.92 -4.33
C ASP A 43 -13.37 5.55 -3.93
N LEU A 44 -12.77 6.33 -3.02
CA LEU A 44 -11.36 6.20 -2.61
C LEU A 44 -11.03 4.81 -2.06
N PRO A 45 -11.77 4.23 -1.09
CA PRO A 45 -11.44 2.92 -0.53
C PRO A 45 -11.45 1.83 -1.60
N ALA A 46 -12.50 1.78 -2.43
CA ALA A 46 -12.61 0.81 -3.51
C ALA A 46 -11.47 0.96 -4.53
N THR A 47 -11.12 2.20 -4.89
CA THR A 47 -10.02 2.47 -5.82
C THR A 47 -8.67 2.05 -5.24
N VAL A 48 -8.40 2.39 -3.98
CA VAL A 48 -7.18 1.97 -3.27
C VAL A 48 -7.05 0.45 -3.21
N THR A 49 -8.13 -0.29 -2.92
CA THR A 49 -8.05 -1.76 -2.91
C THR A 49 -7.70 -2.37 -4.27
N ARG A 50 -8.06 -1.72 -5.38
CA ARG A 50 -7.73 -2.20 -6.74
C ARG A 50 -6.29 -1.89 -7.16
N LEU A 51 -5.65 -0.91 -6.54
CA LEU A 51 -4.28 -0.51 -6.85
C LEU A 51 -3.23 -1.48 -6.27
N PHE A 52 -3.60 -2.28 -5.27
CA PHE A 52 -2.69 -3.19 -4.59
C PHE A 52 -3.23 -4.61 -4.61
N SER A 53 -2.53 -5.55 -5.24
CA SER A 53 -2.96 -6.95 -5.35
C SER A 53 -2.86 -7.72 -4.03
N ILE A 54 -1.71 -7.62 -3.35
CA ILE A 54 -1.38 -8.42 -2.16
C ILE A 54 -1.98 -7.79 -0.90
N CYS A 55 -1.79 -6.49 -0.69
CA CYS A 55 -2.22 -5.79 0.51
C CYS A 55 -3.55 -5.04 0.35
N ARG A 56 -4.40 -5.44 -0.62
CA ARG A 56 -5.68 -4.78 -0.94
C ARG A 56 -6.51 -4.44 0.29
N MET A 57 -6.71 -5.39 1.19
CA MET A 57 -7.56 -5.21 2.38
C MET A 57 -6.95 -4.19 3.34
N ALA A 58 -5.65 -4.33 3.62
CA ALA A 58 -4.94 -3.38 4.47
C ALA A 58 -5.00 -1.95 3.93
N GLN A 59 -4.81 -1.78 2.63
CA GLN A 59 -4.88 -0.48 1.99
C GLN A 59 -6.31 0.10 2.00
N GLY A 60 -7.33 -0.75 1.83
CA GLY A 60 -8.73 -0.33 1.97
C GLY A 60 -9.09 0.13 3.38
N VAL A 61 -8.64 -0.60 4.41
CA VAL A 61 -8.85 -0.22 5.82
C VAL A 61 -8.11 1.07 6.15
N ALA A 62 -6.88 1.25 5.65
CA ALA A 62 -6.13 2.48 5.83
C ALA A 62 -6.79 3.69 5.15
N ALA A 63 -7.29 3.52 3.92
CA ALA A 63 -8.03 4.55 3.21
C ALA A 63 -9.31 4.96 3.96
N LEU A 64 -10.06 3.99 4.47
CA LEU A 64 -11.25 4.27 5.28
C LEU A 64 -10.90 5.03 6.56
N GLY A 65 -9.85 4.61 7.28
CA GLY A 65 -9.39 5.31 8.48
C GLY A 65 -8.92 6.74 8.20
N ALA A 66 -8.28 6.98 7.05
CA ALA A 66 -7.90 8.33 6.64
C ALA A 66 -9.11 9.23 6.35
N LEU A 67 -10.16 8.69 5.72
CA LEU A 67 -11.41 9.43 5.46
C LEU A 67 -12.16 9.75 6.75
N GLU A 68 -12.23 8.81 7.68
CA GLU A 68 -12.82 9.01 9.00
C GLU A 68 -12.10 10.09 9.80
N ALA A 69 -10.77 10.06 9.82
CA ALA A 69 -9.96 11.09 10.45
C ALA A 69 -10.17 12.47 9.80
N ALA A 70 -10.22 12.54 8.46
CA ALA A 70 -10.47 13.78 7.74
C ALA A 70 -11.88 14.35 7.99
N ALA A 71 -12.87 13.47 8.16
CA ALA A 71 -14.25 13.84 8.46
C ALA A 71 -14.54 14.05 9.97
N ALA A 72 -13.54 13.85 10.84
CA ALA A 72 -13.71 13.82 12.30
C ALA A 72 -14.80 12.83 12.77
N VAL A 73 -14.94 11.70 12.07
CA VAL A 73 -15.87 10.62 12.41
C VAL A 73 -15.13 9.52 13.15
N ALA A 74 -15.62 9.14 14.33
CA ALA A 74 -15.11 7.98 15.04
C ALA A 74 -15.81 6.71 14.55
N ALA A 75 -15.01 5.70 14.18
CA ALA A 75 -15.55 4.38 13.85
C ALA A 75 -16.13 3.71 15.11
N ASP A 76 -17.22 2.97 14.92
CA ASP A 76 -17.82 2.19 16.00
C ASP A 76 -16.84 1.10 16.49
N PRO A 77 -16.76 0.80 17.80
CA PRO A 77 -15.89 -0.25 18.33
C PRO A 77 -16.07 -1.62 17.65
N ALA A 78 -17.30 -2.01 17.28
CA ALA A 78 -17.56 -3.25 16.55
C ALA A 78 -17.00 -3.20 15.13
N GLN A 79 -17.04 -2.05 14.47
CA GLN A 79 -16.40 -1.85 13.16
C GLN A 79 -14.88 -1.96 13.27
N LEU A 80 -14.27 -1.38 14.30
CA LEU A 80 -12.83 -1.52 14.56
C LEU A 80 -12.43 -2.97 14.82
N ALA A 81 -13.23 -3.71 15.60
CA ALA A 81 -13.01 -5.13 15.83
C ALA A 81 -13.12 -5.95 14.53
N ALA A 82 -14.15 -5.69 13.72
CA ALA A 82 -14.32 -6.34 12.42
C ALA A 82 -13.14 -6.07 11.47
N ARG A 83 -12.65 -4.82 11.42
CA ARG A 83 -11.48 -4.46 10.59
C ARG A 83 -10.22 -5.24 10.98
N ARG A 84 -10.00 -5.49 12.27
CA ARG A 84 -8.85 -6.29 12.74
C ARG A 84 -8.89 -7.74 12.28
N LEU A 85 -10.08 -8.29 12.00
CA LEU A 85 -10.22 -9.64 11.44
C LEU A 85 -9.95 -9.70 9.93
N LEU A 86 -9.93 -8.55 9.24
CA LEU A 86 -9.67 -8.44 7.80
C LEU A 86 -8.20 -8.18 7.46
N LEU A 87 -7.36 -7.93 8.47
CA LEU A 87 -5.92 -7.64 8.38
C LEU A 87 -5.10 -8.85 8.83
#